data_AF-A0A2M7DA23-F1
#
_entry.id   AF-A0A2M7DA23-F1
#
_cell.length_a   1.000
_cell.length_b   1.000
_cell.length_c   1.000
_cell.angle_alpha   90.00
_cell.angle_beta   90.00
_cell.angle_gamma   90.00
#
_symmetry.space_group_name_H-M   'P 1'
#
loop_
_entity.id
_entity.type
_entity.pdbx_description
1 polymer ?
#
loop_
_entity_poly.entity_id
_entity_poly.type
_entity_poly.pdbx_seq_one_letter_code
_entity_poly.pdbx_strand_id
1 'polypeptide(L)'
;MCGIVGYIGKKPAFPILLSGLKRLEYRGYDSFGFFVLNKGNPFLFKKVGKISEAEGDLSNFKVDGEIGIAHTRWATTGGVTEANAHPHCDCQKNIYLVHNGIIENYKELKEQLIKEGHKFNSETDTEVLAHLIEKFFQGNLEEAVRKALGYVKGTYGLAVISKNDPDKIVAARLSSPLLLG
;
A
#
# COMPACT_ATOMS: atom_id res chain seq x y z
N MET A 1 5.17 -5.37 14.27
CA MET A 1 4.08 -5.91 13.42
C MET A 1 3.33 -4.72 12.83
N CYS A 2 3.47 -4.45 11.53
CA CYS A 2 2.93 -3.28 10.82
C CYS A 2 1.42 -2.99 11.00
N GLY A 3 0.96 -1.80 10.60
CA GLY A 3 -0.44 -1.37 10.62
C GLY A 3 -0.97 -0.98 9.23
N ILE A 4 -2.21 -1.38 8.89
CA ILE A 4 -2.93 -0.96 7.68
C ILE A 4 -4.19 -0.22 8.10
N VAL A 5 -4.49 0.89 7.43
CA VAL A 5 -5.78 1.56 7.49
C VAL A 5 -6.27 1.82 6.07
N GLY A 6 -7.51 1.46 5.77
CA GLY A 6 -8.19 1.82 4.53
C GLY A 6 -9.49 2.55 4.85
N TYR A 7 -9.87 3.50 3.99
CA TYR A 7 -11.13 4.22 4.14
C TYR A 7 -11.72 4.57 2.78
N ILE A 8 -13.02 4.33 2.64
CA ILE A 8 -13.87 4.74 1.53
C ILE A 8 -15.19 5.25 2.10
N GLY A 9 -15.62 6.45 1.73
CA GLY A 9 -16.84 7.05 2.27
C GLY A 9 -17.15 8.43 1.70
N LYS A 10 -17.86 9.28 2.46
CA LYS A 10 -18.27 10.64 2.04
C LYS A 10 -17.49 11.78 2.73
N LYS A 11 -16.61 11.43 3.66
CA LYS A 11 -15.73 12.38 4.37
C LYS A 11 -14.34 12.39 3.73
N PRO A 12 -13.56 13.46 3.88
CA PRO A 12 -12.15 13.47 3.48
C PRO A 12 -11.39 12.29 4.11
N ALA A 13 -10.69 11.52 3.30
CA ALA A 13 -10.01 10.29 3.73
C ALA A 13 -8.82 10.58 4.64
N PHE A 14 -8.04 11.62 4.33
CA PHE A 14 -6.75 11.85 4.98
C PHE A 14 -6.82 12.00 6.51
N PRO A 15 -7.72 12.82 7.11
CA PRO A 15 -7.82 12.91 8.57
C PRO A 15 -8.20 11.58 9.24
N ILE A 16 -9.04 10.77 8.58
CA ILE A 16 -9.47 9.45 9.08
C ILE A 16 -8.30 8.47 9.03
N LEU A 17 -7.57 8.44 7.92
CA LEU A 17 -6.37 7.63 7.74
C LEU A 17 -5.29 8.01 8.78
N LEU A 18 -5.03 9.31 8.97
CA LEU A 18 -4.06 9.80 9.95
C LEU A 18 -4.44 9.39 11.37
N SER A 19 -5.70 9.58 11.77
CA SER A 19 -6.18 9.19 13.10
C SER A 19 -6.10 7.68 13.32
N GLY A 20 -6.54 6.89 12.33
CA GLY A 20 -6.45 5.43 12.38
C GLY A 20 -5.00 4.95 12.48
N LEU A 21 -4.11 5.55 11.69
CA LEU A 21 -2.73 5.12 11.61
C LEU A 21 -1.94 5.47 12.88
N LYS A 22 -2.21 6.61 13.52
CA LYS A 22 -1.68 6.96 14.85
C LYS A 22 -2.00 5.89 15.89
N ARG A 23 -3.23 5.36 15.86
CA ARG A 23 -3.63 4.27 16.77
C ARG A 23 -2.87 2.96 16.50
N LEU A 24 -2.24 2.82 15.33
CA LEU A 24 -1.44 1.65 14.94
C LEU A 24 0.07 1.94 14.96
N GLU A 25 0.53 3.08 15.47
CA GLU A 25 1.95 3.43 15.51
C GLU A 25 2.76 2.48 16.42
N TYR A 26 2.18 2.04 17.54
CA TYR A 26 2.83 1.09 18.47
C TYR A 26 3.21 -0.25 17.82
N ARG A 27 2.69 -0.51 16.62
CA ARG A 27 2.84 -1.74 15.85
C ARG A 27 4.02 -1.65 14.86
N GLY A 28 4.35 -0.46 14.36
CA GLY A 28 5.46 -0.21 13.45
C GLY A 28 5.81 1.27 13.39
N TYR A 29 7.11 1.59 13.43
CA TYR A 29 7.59 2.96 13.62
C TYR A 29 8.84 3.30 12.80
N ASP A 30 9.27 2.42 11.90
CA ASP A 30 10.45 2.69 11.04
C ASP A 30 10.10 3.66 9.92
N SER A 31 8.87 3.59 9.41
CA SER A 31 8.35 4.50 8.39
C SER A 31 6.83 4.43 8.32
N PHE A 32 6.22 5.41 7.68
CA PHE A 32 4.80 5.46 7.42
C PHE A 32 4.48 6.14 6.09
N GLY A 33 3.26 5.95 5.61
CA GLY A 33 2.79 6.64 4.43
C GLY A 33 1.28 6.57 4.21
N PHE A 34 0.84 7.40 3.28
CA PHE A 34 -0.56 7.62 2.93
C PHE A 34 -0.70 7.68 1.41
N PHE A 35 -1.79 7.12 0.92
CA PHE A 35 -2.28 7.36 -0.43
C PHE A 35 -3.75 7.75 -0.36
N VAL A 36 -4.13 8.85 -1.01
CA VAL A 36 -5.52 9.29 -1.16
C VAL A 36 -5.80 9.52 -2.63
N LEU A 37 -6.82 8.81 -3.13
CA LEU A 37 -7.33 8.95 -4.48
C LEU A 37 -8.24 10.19 -4.54
N ASN A 38 -8.03 11.03 -5.55
CA ASN A 38 -8.91 12.14 -5.90
C ASN A 38 -9.00 12.29 -7.41
N LYS A 39 -9.94 13.13 -7.87
CA LYS A 39 -10.22 13.33 -9.31
C LYS A 39 -9.14 14.09 -10.07
N GLY A 40 -8.15 14.64 -9.38
CA GLY A 40 -7.05 15.40 -9.97
C GLY A 40 -5.72 14.67 -9.75
N ASN A 41 -4.87 15.27 -8.92
CA ASN A 41 -3.60 14.68 -8.54
C ASN A 41 -3.74 13.93 -7.23
N PRO A 42 -3.61 12.58 -7.23
CA PRO A 42 -3.69 11.83 -5.99
C PRO A 42 -2.58 12.27 -5.03
N PHE A 43 -2.87 12.18 -3.74
CA PHE A 43 -1.91 12.48 -2.71
C PHE A 43 -1.16 11.20 -2.34
N LEU A 44 0.16 11.22 -2.50
CA LEU A 44 1.08 10.18 -2.02
C LEU A 44 2.11 10.84 -1.11
N PHE A 45 2.19 10.36 0.14
CA PHE A 45 3.17 10.84 1.11
C PHE A 45 3.81 9.66 1.82
N LYS A 46 5.13 9.69 1.97
CA LYS A 46 5.91 8.68 2.67
C LYS A 46 7.01 9.37 3.48
N LYS A 47 7.29 8.87 4.68
CA LYS A 47 8.34 9.42 5.55
C LYS A 47 8.93 8.31 6.43
N VAL A 48 10.24 8.39 6.66
CA VAL A 48 10.96 7.55 7.63
C VAL A 48 10.78 8.13 9.04
N GLY A 49 10.70 7.25 10.04
CA GLY A 49 10.50 7.61 11.44
C GLY A 49 9.04 7.47 11.89
N LYS A 50 8.71 8.14 13.00
CA LYS A 50 7.42 8.01 13.67
C LYS A 50 6.41 9.03 13.15
N ILE A 51 5.13 8.67 13.13
CA ILE A 51 4.04 9.60 12.81
C ILE A 51 3.96 10.71 13.87
N SER A 52 4.16 10.36 15.14
CA SER A 52 4.17 11.32 16.27
C SER A 52 5.22 12.43 16.09
N GLU A 53 6.35 12.15 15.44
CA GLU A 53 7.40 13.13 15.15
C GLU A 53 7.07 14.07 13.98
N ALA A 54 6.05 13.73 13.17
CA ALA A 54 5.63 14.50 12.00
C ALA A 54 4.22 15.10 12.15
N GLU A 55 3.60 14.98 13.33
CA GLU A 55 2.19 15.32 13.54
C GLU A 55 1.86 16.78 13.22
N GLY A 56 2.73 17.72 13.61
CA GLY A 56 2.55 19.13 13.32
C GLY A 56 2.48 19.41 11.83
N ASP A 57 3.37 18.80 11.05
CA ASP A 57 3.42 18.96 9.59
C ASP A 57 2.21 18.31 8.92
N LEU A 58 1.88 17.08 9.32
CA LEU A 58 0.80 16.28 8.72
C LEU A 58 -0.57 16.92 8.93
N SER A 59 -0.79 17.58 10.08
CA SER A 59 -2.08 18.20 10.42
C SER A 59 -2.41 19.41 9.54
N ASN A 60 -1.40 19.99 8.88
CA ASN A 60 -1.57 21.14 7.99
C ASN A 60 -1.89 20.73 6.54
N PHE A 61 -1.81 19.45 6.19
CA PHE A 61 -2.13 19.02 4.84
C PHE A 61 -3.63 19.12 4.54
N LYS A 62 -3.94 19.85 3.46
CA LYS A 62 -5.27 19.87 2.84
C LYS A 62 -5.27 18.87 1.70
N VAL A 63 -5.76 17.67 1.98
CA VAL A 63 -5.81 16.57 1.01
C VAL A 63 -7.26 16.33 0.61
N ASP A 64 -7.55 16.57 -0.66
CA ASP A 64 -8.83 16.22 -1.26
C ASP A 64 -8.88 14.73 -1.59
N GLY A 65 -10.07 14.13 -1.47
CA GLY A 65 -10.32 12.73 -1.78
C GLY A 65 -11.01 11.97 -0.65
N GLU A 66 -11.85 11.01 -1.03
CA GLU A 66 -12.72 10.25 -0.11
C GLU A 66 -12.32 8.78 0.01
N ILE A 67 -11.30 8.36 -0.73
CA ILE A 67 -10.82 6.98 -0.79
C ILE A 67 -9.31 6.99 -0.56
N GLY A 68 -8.82 6.16 0.35
CA GLY A 68 -7.39 6.04 0.56
C GLY A 68 -6.96 4.88 1.44
N ILE A 69 -5.65 4.66 1.46
CA ILE A 69 -4.96 3.63 2.24
C ILE A 69 -3.75 4.25 2.93
N ALA A 70 -3.39 3.72 4.09
CA ALA A 70 -2.28 4.19 4.88
C ALA A 70 -1.59 3.03 5.61
N HIS A 71 -0.30 3.20 5.92
CA HIS A 71 0.51 2.13 6.47
C HIS A 71 1.60 2.61 7.42
N THR A 72 1.85 1.83 8.47
CA THR A 72 3.03 1.92 9.34
C THR A 72 3.86 0.66 9.17
N ARG A 73 5.14 0.85 8.85
CA ARG A 73 6.06 -0.24 8.51
C ARG A 73 7.03 -0.50 9.67
N TRP A 74 7.17 -1.78 9.96
CA TRP A 74 8.32 -2.37 10.65
C TRP A 74 9.11 -3.13 9.58
N ALA A 75 10.34 -2.73 9.30
CA ALA A 75 11.10 -3.25 8.18
C ALA A 75 11.49 -4.72 8.40
N THR A 76 11.15 -5.60 7.45
CA THR A 76 11.55 -7.02 7.41
C THR A 76 12.40 -7.31 6.17
N THR A 77 11.94 -6.86 5.00
CA THR A 77 12.64 -6.98 3.73
C THR A 77 12.97 -5.60 3.17
N GLY A 78 14.25 -5.32 2.93
CA GLY A 78 14.76 -4.02 2.50
C GLY A 78 14.98 -3.03 3.65
N GLY A 79 15.90 -2.09 3.46
CA GLY A 79 16.29 -1.10 4.48
C GLY A 79 15.16 -0.14 4.91
N VAL A 80 15.44 0.67 5.93
CA VAL A 80 14.56 1.76 6.37
C VAL A 80 14.81 2.98 5.49
N THR A 81 14.03 3.11 4.41
CA THR A 81 14.12 4.22 3.43
C THR A 81 12.72 4.64 2.99
N GLU A 82 12.57 5.87 2.49
CA GLU A 82 11.29 6.33 1.92
C GLU A 82 10.86 5.53 0.68
N ALA A 83 11.82 5.03 -0.09
CA ALA A 83 11.55 4.15 -1.23
C ALA A 83 10.90 2.83 -0.80
N ASN A 84 11.35 2.26 0.32
CA ASN A 84 10.82 1.02 0.91
C ASN A 84 9.60 1.25 1.81
N ALA A 85 9.22 2.50 2.08
CA ALA A 85 7.99 2.80 2.80
C ALA A 85 6.77 2.54 1.90
N HIS A 86 5.70 2.05 2.53
CA HIS A 86 4.40 1.87 1.87
C HIS A 86 3.66 3.22 1.82
N PRO A 87 2.68 3.41 0.90
CA PRO A 87 2.24 2.48 -0.16
C PRO A 87 3.25 2.32 -1.31
N HIS A 88 3.28 1.12 -1.90
CA HIS A 88 3.98 0.85 -3.17
C HIS A 88 3.05 1.07 -4.36
N CYS A 89 3.62 1.30 -5.54
CA CYS A 89 2.87 1.47 -6.78
C CYS A 89 3.45 0.64 -7.93
N ASP A 90 2.65 0.46 -8.97
CA ASP A 90 3.05 -0.15 -10.24
C ASP A 90 3.94 0.80 -11.09
N CYS A 91 4.36 0.35 -12.29
CA CYS A 91 5.28 1.14 -13.14
C CYS A 91 4.66 2.47 -13.59
N GLN A 92 3.34 2.51 -13.78
CA GLN A 92 2.63 3.69 -14.29
C GLN A 92 1.99 4.54 -13.19
N LYS A 93 2.14 4.16 -11.92
CA LYS A 93 1.49 4.80 -10.77
C LYS A 93 -0.04 4.81 -10.90
N ASN A 94 -0.63 3.73 -11.41
CA ASN A 94 -2.07 3.51 -11.46
C ASN A 94 -2.57 2.65 -10.31
N ILE A 95 -1.77 1.70 -9.84
CA ILE A 95 -2.11 0.81 -8.73
C ILE A 95 -1.29 1.21 -7.51
N TYR A 96 -1.94 1.24 -6.34
CA TYR A 96 -1.32 1.55 -5.05
C TYR A 96 -1.69 0.50 -4.02
N LEU A 97 -0.71 0.02 -3.27
CA LEU A 97 -0.86 -1.13 -2.38
C LEU A 97 -0.13 -0.92 -1.04
N VAL A 98 -0.79 -1.35 0.04
CA VAL A 98 -0.19 -1.52 1.37
C VAL A 98 -0.29 -2.99 1.79
N HIS A 99 0.70 -3.48 2.51
CA HIS A 99 0.84 -4.90 2.84
C HIS A 99 1.39 -5.13 4.25
N ASN A 100 0.84 -6.15 4.92
CA ASN A 100 1.31 -6.72 6.17
C ASN A 100 1.53 -8.21 5.99
N GLY A 101 2.78 -8.67 6.09
CA GLY A 101 3.13 -10.06 5.88
C GLY A 101 4.50 -10.19 5.26
N ILE A 102 4.79 -11.36 4.72
CA ILE A 102 6.02 -11.67 4.01
C ILE A 102 5.64 -12.50 2.79
N ILE A 103 6.05 -12.04 1.61
CA ILE A 103 5.95 -12.81 0.37
C ILE A 103 7.23 -13.61 0.19
N GLU A 104 7.15 -14.93 0.40
CA GLU A 104 8.32 -15.80 0.49
C GLU A 104 8.99 -16.02 -0.87
N ASN A 105 8.19 -16.09 -1.94
CA ASN A 105 8.67 -16.28 -3.30
C ASN A 105 8.87 -14.97 -4.08
N TYR A 106 9.03 -13.84 -3.40
CA TYR A 106 9.14 -12.53 -4.05
C TYR A 106 10.32 -12.41 -5.01
N LYS A 107 11.45 -13.10 -4.74
CA LYS A 107 12.65 -13.07 -5.61
C LYS A 107 12.36 -13.69 -6.98
N GLU A 108 11.75 -14.88 -6.99
CA GLU A 108 11.37 -15.61 -8.21
C GLU A 108 10.39 -14.77 -9.05
N LEU A 109 9.38 -14.18 -8.40
CA LEU A 109 8.41 -13.30 -9.05
C LEU A 109 9.06 -12.02 -9.59
N LYS A 110 9.96 -11.39 -8.83
CA LYS A 110 10.68 -10.19 -9.23
C LYS A 110 11.53 -10.44 -10.47
N GLU A 111 12.26 -11.54 -10.53
CA GLU A 111 13.06 -11.92 -11.70
C GLU A 111 12.21 -12.12 -12.95
N GLN A 112 11.04 -12.74 -12.82
CA GLN A 112 10.09 -12.91 -13.93
C GLN A 112 9.56 -11.56 -14.43
N LEU A 113 9.10 -10.70 -13.51
CA LEU A 113 8.57 -9.37 -13.84
C LEU A 113 9.63 -8.46 -14.49
N ILE A 114 10.89 -8.53 -14.04
CA ILE A 114 12.00 -7.79 -14.69
C ILE A 114 12.20 -8.26 -16.13
N LYS A 115 12.15 -9.57 -16.40
CA LYS A 115 12.25 -10.11 -17.77
C LYS A 115 11.08 -9.68 -18.66
N GLU A 116 9.93 -9.43 -18.07
CA GLU A 116 8.73 -8.90 -18.74
C GLU A 116 8.76 -7.37 -18.90
N GLY A 117 9.79 -6.68 -18.38
CA GLY A 117 10.02 -5.25 -18.57
C GLY A 117 9.58 -4.35 -17.42
N HIS A 118 9.12 -4.91 -16.29
CA HIS A 118 8.75 -4.12 -15.11
C HIS A 118 9.99 -3.48 -14.45
N LYS A 119 9.84 -2.23 -14.01
CA LYS A 119 10.89 -1.44 -13.36
C LYS A 119 10.58 -1.27 -11.88
N PHE A 120 11.49 -1.77 -11.04
CA PHE A 120 11.40 -1.71 -9.58
C PHE A 120 12.22 -0.54 -9.02
N ASN A 121 11.71 0.08 -7.96
CA ASN A 121 12.31 1.23 -7.28
C ASN A 121 12.58 0.95 -5.79
N SER A 122 12.26 -0.25 -5.31
CA SER A 122 12.44 -0.68 -3.92
C SER A 122 13.06 -2.07 -3.83
N GLU A 123 13.46 -2.41 -2.61
CA GLU A 123 14.01 -3.71 -2.23
C GLU A 123 12.94 -4.65 -1.65
N THR A 124 11.71 -4.15 -1.51
CA THR A 124 10.65 -4.83 -0.76
C THR A 124 10.02 -5.94 -1.58
N ASP A 125 9.54 -6.94 -0.86
CA ASP A 125 8.63 -7.97 -1.36
C ASP A 125 7.28 -7.39 -1.77
N THR A 126 6.88 -6.28 -1.15
CA THR A 126 5.60 -5.62 -1.35
C THR A 126 5.48 -4.96 -2.72
N GLU A 127 6.55 -4.35 -3.25
CA GLU A 127 6.53 -3.79 -4.61
C GLU A 127 6.31 -4.87 -5.68
N VAL A 128 6.77 -6.11 -5.42
CA VAL A 128 6.50 -7.25 -6.31
C VAL A 128 5.00 -7.50 -6.44
N LEU A 129 4.22 -7.37 -5.36
CA LEU A 129 2.76 -7.48 -5.44
C LEU A 129 2.15 -6.39 -6.32
N ALA A 130 2.63 -5.14 -6.23
CA ALA A 130 2.11 -4.04 -7.04
C ALA A 130 2.29 -4.32 -8.54
N HIS A 131 3.48 -4.77 -8.96
CA HIS A 131 3.76 -5.13 -10.35
C HIS A 131 3.06 -6.43 -10.80
N LEU A 132 2.89 -7.40 -9.89
CA LEU A 132 2.18 -8.63 -10.22
C LEU A 132 0.68 -8.36 -10.44
N ILE A 133 0.07 -7.46 -9.67
CA ILE A 133 -1.31 -7.01 -9.89
C ILE A 133 -1.40 -6.21 -11.19
N GLU A 134 -0.44 -5.31 -11.46
CA GLU A 134 -0.32 -4.57 -12.73
C GLU A 134 -0.37 -5.52 -13.94
N LYS A 135 0.43 -6.60 -13.91
CA LYS A 135 0.48 -7.61 -14.98
C LYS A 135 -0.89 -8.23 -15.29
N PHE A 136 -1.73 -8.45 -14.28
CA PHE A 136 -3.05 -9.07 -14.46
C PHE A 136 -4.19 -8.07 -14.60
N PHE A 137 -3.92 -6.77 -14.54
CA PHE A 137 -4.95 -5.75 -14.58
C PHE A 137 -5.53 -5.57 -15.99
N GLN A 138 -6.82 -5.88 -16.11
CA GLN A 138 -7.59 -5.75 -17.36
C GLN A 138 -8.90 -4.98 -17.11
N GLY A 139 -8.81 -3.88 -16.36
CA GLY A 139 -9.97 -3.02 -16.01
C GLY A 139 -10.83 -3.51 -14.85
N ASN A 140 -10.44 -4.59 -14.17
CA ASN A 140 -11.09 -5.09 -12.97
C ASN A 140 -10.03 -5.42 -11.91
N LEU A 141 -10.02 -4.64 -10.82
CA LEU A 141 -9.01 -4.73 -9.79
C LEU A 141 -9.14 -6.01 -8.95
N GLU A 142 -10.37 -6.44 -8.66
CA GLU A 142 -10.66 -7.64 -7.88
C GLU A 142 -10.08 -8.88 -8.56
N GLU A 143 -10.32 -9.03 -9.87
CA GLU A 143 -9.79 -10.12 -10.68
C GLU A 143 -8.26 -10.06 -10.79
N ALA A 144 -7.69 -8.86 -10.95
CA ALA A 144 -6.24 -8.68 -11.00
C ALA A 144 -5.57 -9.12 -9.69
N VAL A 145 -6.12 -8.70 -8.55
CA VAL A 145 -5.66 -9.10 -7.21
C VAL A 145 -5.83 -10.61 -7.02
N ARG A 146 -6.98 -11.18 -7.38
CA ARG A 146 -7.24 -12.61 -7.26
C ARG A 146 -6.25 -13.45 -8.08
N LYS A 147 -5.98 -13.07 -9.32
CA LYS A 147 -5.01 -13.74 -10.20
C LYS A 147 -3.60 -13.61 -9.65
N ALA A 148 -3.18 -12.41 -9.25
CA ALA A 148 -1.85 -12.17 -8.69
C ALA A 148 -1.60 -13.04 -7.44
N LEU A 149 -2.56 -13.10 -6.52
CA LEU A 149 -2.45 -13.89 -5.30
C LEU A 149 -2.37 -15.40 -5.53
N GLY A 150 -2.81 -15.90 -6.69
CA GLY A 150 -2.63 -17.30 -7.09
C GLY A 150 -1.16 -17.72 -7.28
N TYR A 151 -0.25 -16.76 -7.46
CA TYR A 151 1.18 -17.00 -7.61
C TYR A 151 1.98 -16.73 -6.32
N VAL A 152 1.33 -16.22 -5.28
CA VAL A 152 1.98 -15.73 -4.06
C VAL A 152 2.07 -16.85 -3.02
N LYS A 153 3.27 -17.04 -2.45
CA LYS A 153 3.51 -17.91 -1.29
C LYS A 153 3.88 -17.07 -0.07
N GLY A 154 3.38 -17.46 1.09
CA GLY A 154 3.65 -16.79 2.37
C GLY A 154 2.39 -16.29 3.05
N THR A 155 2.51 -15.14 3.72
CA THR A 155 1.41 -14.53 4.48
C THR A 155 1.20 -13.10 4.05
N TYR A 156 -0.04 -12.66 4.01
CA TYR A 156 -0.37 -11.29 3.60
C TYR A 156 -1.68 -10.81 4.19
N GLY A 157 -1.76 -9.52 4.43
CA GLY A 157 -2.96 -8.73 4.58
C GLY A 157 -2.71 -7.48 3.77
N LEU A 158 -3.55 -7.18 2.79
CA LEU A 158 -3.29 -6.09 1.85
C LEU A 158 -4.55 -5.31 1.52
N ALA A 159 -4.35 -4.06 1.15
CA ALA A 159 -5.38 -3.18 0.60
C ALA A 159 -4.82 -2.49 -0.65
N VAL A 160 -5.62 -2.47 -1.71
CA VAL A 160 -5.23 -2.03 -3.06
C VAL A 160 -6.24 -1.04 -3.60
N ILE A 161 -5.75 0.04 -4.21
CA ILE A 161 -6.53 1.01 -4.96
C ILE A 161 -5.99 1.09 -6.38
N SER A 162 -6.87 1.25 -7.37
CA SER A 162 -6.52 1.56 -8.75
C SER A 162 -7.13 2.88 -9.19
N LYS A 163 -6.37 3.69 -9.93
CA LYS A 163 -6.89 4.88 -10.64
C LYS A 163 -7.82 4.51 -11.79
N ASN A 164 -7.57 3.34 -12.40
CA ASN A 164 -8.25 2.90 -13.62
C ASN A 164 -9.48 2.01 -13.33
N ASP A 165 -9.75 1.74 -12.06
CA ASP A 165 -10.96 1.09 -11.58
C ASP A 165 -11.32 1.76 -10.22
N PRO A 166 -11.76 3.03 -10.27
CA PRO A 166 -11.95 3.86 -9.09
C PRO A 166 -13.15 3.39 -8.26
N ASP A 167 -13.42 4.10 -7.15
CA ASP A 167 -14.60 3.88 -6.30
C ASP A 167 -14.62 2.58 -5.49
N LYS A 168 -13.46 1.93 -5.34
CA LYS A 168 -13.31 0.74 -4.47
C LYS A 168 -11.94 0.66 -3.81
N ILE A 169 -11.88 -0.18 -2.78
CA ILE A 169 -10.64 -0.70 -2.20
C ILE A 169 -10.75 -2.22 -2.24
N VAL A 170 -9.78 -2.89 -2.86
CA VAL A 170 -9.71 -4.35 -2.85
C VAL A 170 -8.82 -4.80 -1.72
N ALA A 171 -9.38 -5.61 -0.83
CA ALA A 171 -8.70 -6.14 0.35
C ALA A 171 -8.59 -7.67 0.27
N ALA A 172 -7.45 -8.21 0.67
CA ALA A 172 -7.24 -9.66 0.74
C ALA A 172 -6.39 -10.03 1.95
N ARG A 173 -6.61 -11.22 2.51
CA ARG A 173 -5.79 -11.76 3.60
C ARG A 173 -5.55 -13.26 3.49
N LEU A 174 -4.35 -13.66 3.90
CA LEU A 174 -3.92 -15.00 4.22
C LEU A 174 -3.06 -14.93 5.48
N SER A 175 -3.58 -15.45 6.58
CA SER A 175 -2.93 -15.49 7.92
C SER A 175 -2.65 -14.14 8.61
N SER A 176 -2.58 -13.02 7.90
CA SER A 176 -2.46 -11.67 8.48
C SER A 176 -3.83 -11.08 8.83
N PRO A 177 -4.09 -10.61 10.08
CA PRO A 177 -5.39 -10.04 10.46
C PRO A 177 -5.80 -8.84 9.60
N LEU A 178 -7.05 -8.84 9.14
CA LEU A 178 -7.66 -7.72 8.42
C LEU A 178 -9.15 -7.71 8.77
N LEU A 179 -9.68 -6.55 9.16
CA LEU A 179 -11.06 -6.36 9.60
C LEU A 179 -11.70 -5.26 8.77
N LEU A 180 -13.00 -5.43 8.44
CA LEU A 180 -13.84 -4.41 7.80
C LEU A 180 -14.86 -3.93 8.82
N GLY A 181 -15.10 -2.62 8.87
CA GLY A 181 -16.02 -1.97 9.80
C GLY A 181 -16.87 -0.91 9.13
#